data_AF-A0A0A1CXK4-F1
#
_entry.id   AF-A0A0A1CXK4-F1
#
_cell.length_a   1.000
_cell.length_b   1.000
_cell.length_c   1.000
_cell.angle_alpha   90.00
_cell.angle_beta   90.00
_cell.angle_gamma   90.00
#
_symmetry.space_group_name_H-M   'P 1'
#
loop_
_entity.id
_entity.type
_entity.pdbx_description
1 polymer ?
#
loop_
_entity_poly.entity_id
_entity_poly.type
_entity_poly.pdbx_seq_one_letter_code
_entity_poly.pdbx_strand_id
1 'polypeptide(L)'
;MDGASKQRIWCEVCDTDEYILIEHAHKRRHHKASTWDVEYSCTECETFYAHDIFSETLTTPMAYAIIAIVQRSGQGDVFDH
;
A
#
# COMPACT_ATOMS: atom_id res chain seq x y z
N MET A 1 1.42 -23.70 0.34
CA MET A 1 2.54 -23.06 -0.34
C MET A 1 2.11 -21.62 -0.59
N ASP A 2 2.04 -20.75 0.42
CA ASP A 2 1.23 -19.51 0.28
C ASP A 2 1.87 -18.34 1.05
N GLY A 3 3.08 -17.96 0.63
CA GLY A 3 3.81 -16.81 1.19
C GLY A 3 3.94 -15.63 0.21
N ALA A 4 3.49 -15.79 -1.03
CA ALA A 4 3.70 -14.82 -2.10
C ALA A 4 2.65 -13.70 -2.12
N SER A 5 1.42 -13.95 -1.63
CA SER A 5 0.37 -12.92 -1.59
C SER A 5 0.68 -11.78 -0.62
N LYS A 6 1.45 -12.05 0.45
CA LYS A 6 1.86 -11.02 1.42
C LYS A 6 2.80 -9.95 0.84
N GLN A 7 3.39 -10.19 -0.34
CA GLN A 7 4.37 -9.28 -0.95
C GLN A 7 3.80 -8.46 -2.11
N ARG A 8 2.53 -8.68 -2.48
CA ARG A 8 1.86 -7.99 -3.59
C ARG A 8 0.54 -7.37 -3.11
N ILE A 9 0.17 -6.25 -3.70
CA ILE A 9 -1.17 -5.68 -3.59
C ILE A 9 -2.10 -6.50 -4.50
N TRP A 10 -2.96 -7.35 -3.93
CA TRP A 10 -3.77 -8.33 -4.67
C TRP A 10 -5.09 -8.61 -3.96
N CYS A 11 -6.19 -8.71 -4.69
CA CYS A 11 -7.45 -9.20 -4.14
C CYS A 11 -7.50 -10.73 -4.25
N GLU A 12 -7.49 -11.45 -3.12
CA GLU A 12 -7.62 -12.91 -3.12
C GLU A 12 -9.04 -13.39 -3.48
N VAL A 13 -10.04 -12.52 -3.38
CA VAL A 13 -11.46 -12.85 -3.69
C VAL A 13 -11.73 -12.73 -5.19
N CYS A 14 -11.30 -11.62 -5.81
CA CYS A 14 -11.49 -11.36 -7.23
C CYS A 14 -10.35 -11.93 -8.10
N ASP A 15 -9.26 -12.35 -7.47
CA ASP A 15 -8.03 -12.82 -8.10
C ASP A 15 -7.47 -11.82 -9.14
N THR A 16 -7.45 -10.54 -8.77
CA THR A 16 -6.97 -9.43 -9.61
C THR A 16 -6.49 -8.24 -8.77
N ASP A 17 -5.68 -7.37 -9.38
CA ASP A 17 -5.27 -6.06 -8.83
C ASP A 17 -5.99 -4.87 -9.52
N GLU A 18 -6.86 -5.12 -10.50
CA GLU A 18 -7.52 -4.06 -11.29
C GLU A 18 -8.45 -3.14 -10.49
N TYR A 19 -9.08 -3.66 -9.42
CA TYR A 19 -10.07 -2.95 -8.62
C TYR A 19 -9.53 -2.45 -7.28
N ILE A 20 -8.21 -2.48 -7.11
CA ILE A 20 -7.58 -2.10 -5.85
C ILE A 20 -7.49 -0.58 -5.71
N LEU A 21 -8.01 -0.08 -4.60
CA LEU A 21 -7.80 1.27 -4.13
C LEU A 21 -6.87 1.23 -2.91
N ILE A 22 -5.74 1.95 -2.99
CA ILE A 22 -4.85 2.13 -1.83
C ILE A 22 -5.44 3.26 -0.98
N GLU A 23 -5.77 2.96 0.27
CA GLU A 23 -6.37 3.91 1.22
C GLU A 23 -5.27 4.66 1.98
N HIS A 24 -4.31 3.90 2.53
CA HIS A 24 -3.21 4.43 3.32
C HIS A 24 -1.91 3.70 2.98
N ALA A 25 -0.81 4.44 3.05
CA ALA A 25 0.51 3.86 2.92
C ALA A 25 1.51 4.60 3.81
N HIS A 26 2.26 3.85 4.62
CA HIS A 26 3.25 4.37 5.53
C HIS A 26 4.59 3.70 5.31
N LYS A 27 5.63 4.52 5.12
CA LYS A 27 6.98 3.99 4.98
C LYS A 27 7.50 3.57 6.36
N ARG A 28 7.83 2.28 6.52
CA ARG A 28 8.53 1.78 7.69
C ARG A 28 9.99 1.46 7.35
N ARG A 29 10.90 1.90 8.21
CA ARG A 29 12.32 1.58 8.09
C ARG A 29 12.64 0.49 9.11
N HIS A 30 12.67 -0.76 8.66
CA HIS A 30 13.12 -1.88 9.49
C HIS A 30 14.60 -2.14 9.24
N HIS A 31 15.45 -1.61 10.12
CA HIS A 31 16.92 -1.73 10.03
C HIS A 31 17.48 -1.34 8.65
N LYS A 32 17.79 -2.34 7.81
CA LYS A 32 18.37 -2.22 6.47
C LYS A 32 17.37 -2.35 5.33
N ALA A 33 16.14 -2.82 5.60
CA ALA A 33 15.10 -2.98 4.60
C ALA A 33 14.09 -1.82 4.68
N SER A 34 13.72 -1.30 3.52
CA SER A 34 12.59 -0.37 3.43
C SER A 34 11.34 -1.20 3.19
N THR A 35 10.39 -1.12 4.11
CA THR A 35 9.06 -1.72 3.97
C THR A 35 8.01 -0.63 3.93
N TRP A 36 6.86 -0.96 3.36
CA TRP A 36 5.67 -0.13 3.30
C TRP A 36 4.56 -0.86 4.03
N ASP A 37 3.98 -0.23 5.02
CA ASP A 37 2.70 -0.66 5.59
C ASP A 37 1.62 -0.10 4.69
N VAL A 38 0.90 -0.96 3.97
CA VAL A 38 -0.07 -0.55 2.94
C VAL A 38 -1.44 -1.12 3.29
N GLU A 39 -2.40 -0.22 3.38
CA GLU A 39 -3.82 -0.52 3.53
C GLU A 39 -4.52 -0.28 2.19
N TYR A 40 -5.25 -1.28 1.73
CA TYR A 40 -5.93 -1.23 0.44
C TYR A 40 -7.24 -2.01 0.47
N SER A 41 -8.18 -1.59 -0.36
CA SER A 41 -9.51 -2.18 -0.50
C SER A 41 -9.77 -2.59 -1.94
N CYS A 42 -10.47 -3.70 -2.14
CA CYS A 42 -11.00 -4.05 -3.46
C CYS A 42 -12.36 -3.38 -3.60
N THR A 43 -12.51 -2.53 -4.62
CA THR A 43 -13.76 -1.80 -4.88
C THR A 43 -14.86 -2.68 -5.49
N GLU A 44 -14.52 -3.88 -5.98
CA GLU A 44 -15.49 -4.82 -6.53
C GLU A 44 -16.14 -5.71 -5.46
N CYS A 45 -15.33 -6.27 -4.54
CA CYS A 45 -15.81 -7.19 -3.49
C CYS A 45 -15.79 -6.58 -2.09
N GLU A 46 -15.44 -5.30 -1.96
CA GLU A 46 -15.38 -4.51 -0.72
C GLU A 46 -14.48 -5.13 0.37
N THR A 47 -13.55 -6.00 -0.02
CA THR A 47 -12.63 -6.64 0.93
C THR A 47 -11.46 -5.73 1.24
N PHE A 48 -11.14 -5.62 2.53
CA PHE A 48 -10.05 -4.80 3.06
C PHE A 48 -8.80 -5.64 3.39
N TYR A 49 -7.63 -5.09 3.07
CA TYR A 49 -6.33 -5.71 3.28
C TYR A 49 -5.35 -4.71 3.92
N ALA A 50 -4.50 -5.21 4.82
CA ALA A 50 -3.43 -4.44 5.46
C ALA A 50 -2.17 -5.30 5.60
N HIS A 51 -1.12 -4.96 4.85
CA HIS A 51 0.09 -5.78 4.76
C HIS A 51 1.37 -4.94 4.73
N ASP A 52 2.43 -5.50 5.31
CA ASP A 52 3.78 -5.00 5.13
C ASP A 52 4.38 -5.54 3.81
N ILE A 53 4.65 -4.62 2.88
CA ILE A 53 5.20 -4.92 1.57
C ILE A 53 6.65 -4.43 1.48
N PHE A 54 7.54 -5.24 0.92
CA PHE A 54 8.93 -4.81 0.71
C PHE A 54 9.00 -3.86 -0.49
N SER A 55 9.78 -2.79 -0.37
CA SER A 55 9.96 -1.84 -1.48
C SER A 55 10.48 -2.50 -2.77
N GLU A 56 11.18 -3.62 -2.66
CA GLU A 56 11.75 -4.37 -3.79
C GLU A 56 10.71 -5.22 -4.56
N THR A 57 9.54 -5.50 -3.96
CA THR A 57 8.48 -6.30 -4.58
C THR A 57 7.37 -5.45 -5.21
N LEU A 58 7.40 -4.14 -5.00
CA LEU A 58 6.46 -3.20 -5.60
C LEU A 58 6.73 -3.04 -7.10
N THR A 59 5.68 -3.14 -7.90
CA THR A 59 5.76 -2.74 -9.31
C THR A 59 5.87 -1.22 -9.41
N THR A 60 6.44 -0.71 -10.51
CA THR A 60 6.53 0.72 -10.78
C THR A 60 5.20 1.48 -10.60
N PRO A 61 4.06 1.04 -11.16
CA PRO A 61 2.79 1.74 -10.96
C PRO A 61 2.31 1.75 -9.50
N MET A 62 2.47 0.64 -8.76
CA MET A 62 2.11 0.59 -7.34
C MET A 62 2.98 1.52 -6.51
N ALA A 63 4.29 1.56 -6.78
CA ALA A 63 5.20 2.47 -6.10
C ALA A 63 4.80 3.94 -6.33
N TYR A 64 4.39 4.31 -7.54
CA TYR A 64 3.87 5.65 -7.82
C TYR A 64 2.58 5.95 -7.07
N ALA A 65 1.63 5.00 -7.03
CA ALA A 65 0.38 5.18 -6.30
C ALA A 65 0.63 5.41 -4.79
N ILE A 66 1.51 4.60 -4.20
CA ILE A 66 1.94 4.76 -2.79
C ILE A 66 2.59 6.13 -2.56
N ILE A 67 3.52 6.54 -3.41
CA ILE A 67 4.21 7.85 -3.28
C ILE A 67 3.19 9.00 -3.37
N ALA A 68 2.22 8.92 -4.29
CA ALA A 68 1.20 9.95 -4.46
C ALA A 68 0.31 10.10 -3.21
N ILE A 69 -0.01 9.00 -2.53
CA ILE A 69 -0.82 9.01 -1.30
C ILE A 69 -0.02 9.59 -0.13
N VAL A 70 1.24 9.18 0.05
CA VAL A 70 2.11 9.64 1.15
C VAL A 70 2.37 11.14 1.09
N GLN A 71 2.53 11.71 -0.10
CA GLN A 71 2.72 13.17 -0.27
C GLN A 71 1.51 13.98 0.22
N ARG A 72 0.32 13.38 0.23
CA ARG A 72 -0.92 14.02 0.71
C ARG A 72 -0.99 14.07 2.24
N SER A 73 -0.40 13.08 2.91
CA SER A 73 -0.36 12.99 4.37
C SER A 73 0.63 13.95 5.03
N GLY A 74 1.56 14.52 4.26
CA GLY A 74 2.55 15.50 4.74
C GLY A 74 2.08 16.96 4.75
N GLN A 75 0.84 17.24 4.36
CA GLN A 75 0.26 18.59 4.32
C GLN A 75 -0.70 18.79 5.50
N GLY A 76 -0.17 18.70 6.73
CA GLY A 76 -0.96 18.69 7.95
C GLY A 76 -0.48 19.57 9.09
N ASP A 77 0.51 20.46 8.90
CA ASP A 77 1.02 21.29 10.01
C ASP A 77 1.48 22.69 9.56
N VAL A 78 0.57 23.59 9.16
CA VAL A 78 0.90 25.03 9.07
C VAL A 78 -0.32 25.93 9.39
N PHE A 79 -0.24 26.54 10.59
CA PHE A 79 -0.91 27.74 11.18
C PHE A 79 -2.37 27.71 11.67
N ASP A 80 -2.57 27.96 12.98
CA ASP A 80 -3.12 29.24 13.49
C ASP A 80 -2.79 29.46 15.00
N HIS A 81 -2.25 30.63 15.35
CA HIS A 81 -2.11 31.15 16.72
C HIS A 81 -2.44 32.64 16.71
#